data_AF-A0AA38NXB3-F1
#
_entry.id   AF-A0AA38NXB3-F1
#
_cell.length_a   1.000
_cell.length_b   1.000
_cell.length_c   1.000
_cell.angle_alpha   90.00
_cell.angle_beta   90.00
_cell.angle_gamma   90.00
#
_symmetry.space_group_name_H-M   'P 1'
#
loop_
_entity.id
_entity.type
_entity.pdbx_description
1 polymer ?
#
loop_
_entity_poly.entity_id
_entity_poly.type
_entity_poly.pdbx_seq_one_letter_code
_entity_poly.pdbx_strand_id
1 'polypeptide(L)'
;RARKLVNACRSSGKRRDALRDAILSIRGAQHGRDDLMREVVLLRDVDTRWSSTFLMIDHLLELYPAVDEIANRPENDDLQSLLLEPFDFGVLSDIRFFLKTFHLVQELASAQIETPCLAIVLPLYEQLIANLRLLKNALPNLSHAIESALQKIYEYQDKCRSTNMYSFAMFINPTCKLKWIDEHRTQESAVQTKEAIKEMVCIS
;
A
#
# COMPACT_ATOMS: atom_id res chain seq x y z
N ARG A 1 -19.13 1.21 -5.77
CA ARG A 1 -19.78 -0.11 -5.93
C ARG A 1 -19.08 -1.19 -5.11
N ALA A 2 -17.78 -1.46 -5.34
CA ALA A 2 -16.96 -2.46 -4.62
C ALA A 2 -17.17 -2.56 -3.09
N ARG A 3 -17.09 -1.44 -2.35
CA ARG A 3 -17.33 -1.42 -0.89
C ARG A 3 -18.70 -1.98 -0.49
N LYS A 4 -19.75 -1.62 -1.24
CA LYS A 4 -21.12 -2.09 -0.98
C LYS A 4 -21.22 -3.59 -1.21
N LEU A 5 -20.65 -4.09 -2.31
CA LEU A 5 -20.59 -5.51 -2.63
C LEU A 5 -19.88 -6.30 -1.52
N VAL A 6 -18.67 -5.90 -1.14
CA VAL A 6 -17.91 -6.55 -0.05
C VAL A 6 -18.69 -6.55 1.26
N ASN A 7 -19.31 -5.43 1.63
CA ASN A 7 -20.10 -5.34 2.84
C ASN A 7 -21.34 -6.25 2.79
N ALA A 8 -22.00 -6.33 1.64
CA ALA A 8 -23.17 -7.17 1.43
C ALA A 8 -22.83 -8.67 1.42
N CYS A 9 -21.71 -9.07 0.81
CA CYS A 9 -21.21 -10.46 0.88
C CYS A 9 -20.82 -10.87 2.30
N ARG A 10 -20.45 -9.90 3.16
CA ARG A 10 -20.04 -10.15 4.54
C ARG A 10 -21.12 -9.77 5.56
N SER A 11 -22.36 -9.55 5.16
CA SER A 11 -23.40 -8.99 6.03
C SER A 11 -23.94 -10.00 7.05
N SER A 12 -23.90 -11.30 6.75
CA SER A 12 -24.45 -12.37 7.60
C SER A 12 -23.48 -13.54 7.80
N GLY A 13 -23.76 -14.40 8.78
CA GLY A 13 -23.02 -15.68 8.96
C GLY A 13 -23.16 -16.58 7.73
N LYS A 14 -24.40 -16.82 7.31
CA LYS A 14 -24.73 -17.65 6.13
C LYS A 14 -23.96 -17.24 4.87
N ARG A 15 -23.85 -15.94 4.56
CA ARG A 15 -23.09 -15.48 3.39
C ARG A 15 -21.59 -15.68 3.53
N ARG A 16 -21.04 -15.50 4.74
CA ARG A 16 -19.62 -15.75 5.00
C ARG A 16 -19.28 -17.23 4.85
N ASP A 17 -20.16 -18.12 5.31
CA ASP A 17 -19.98 -19.57 5.17
C ASP A 17 -20.12 -19.99 3.71
N ALA A 18 -21.17 -19.53 3.01
CA ALA A 18 -21.34 -19.77 1.57
C ALA A 18 -20.14 -19.29 0.74
N LEU A 19 -19.58 -18.12 1.08
CA LEU A 19 -18.38 -17.59 0.44
C LEU A 19 -17.15 -18.45 0.74
N ARG A 20 -16.98 -18.91 1.98
CA ARG A 20 -15.88 -19.83 2.34
C ARG A 20 -15.98 -21.12 1.53
N ASP A 21 -17.18 -21.69 1.41
CA ASP A 21 -17.42 -22.91 0.65
C ASP A 21 -17.12 -22.72 -0.83
N ALA A 22 -17.56 -21.60 -1.43
CA ALA A 22 -17.24 -21.24 -2.81
C ALA A 22 -15.73 -21.09 -3.04
N ILE A 23 -15.02 -20.43 -2.12
CA ILE A 23 -13.55 -20.28 -2.19
C ILE A 23 -12.86 -21.66 -2.14
N LEU A 24 -13.28 -22.54 -1.22
CA LEU A 24 -12.72 -23.89 -1.10
C LEU A 24 -13.01 -24.73 -2.34
N SER A 25 -14.22 -24.62 -2.90
CA SER A 25 -14.62 -25.29 -4.15
C SER A 25 -13.73 -24.86 -5.32
N ILE A 26 -13.53 -23.56 -5.52
CA ILE A 26 -12.68 -23.01 -6.59
C ILE A 26 -11.22 -23.45 -6.41
N ARG A 27 -10.69 -23.42 -5.19
CA ARG A 27 -9.33 -23.90 -4.90
C ARG A 27 -9.17 -25.40 -5.14
N GLY A 28 -10.16 -26.20 -4.75
CA GLY A 28 -10.19 -27.64 -5.00
C GLY A 28 -10.24 -27.95 -6.50
N ALA A 29 -10.98 -27.18 -7.29
CA ALA A 29 -11.01 -27.31 -8.75
C ALA A 29 -9.69 -26.87 -9.42
N GLN A 30 -8.89 -26.03 -8.75
CA GLN A 30 -7.58 -25.57 -9.24
C GLN A 30 -6.40 -26.43 -8.76
N HIS A 31 -6.63 -27.46 -7.94
CA HIS A 31 -5.59 -28.40 -7.51
C HIS A 31 -5.00 -29.12 -8.74
N GLY A 32 -3.84 -28.64 -9.22
CA GLY A 32 -3.17 -29.11 -10.43
C GLY A 32 -2.80 -28.01 -11.44
N ARG A 33 -3.27 -26.77 -11.25
CA ARG A 33 -2.71 -25.57 -11.90
C ARG A 33 -1.84 -24.83 -10.90
N ASP A 34 -0.61 -24.50 -11.27
CA ASP A 34 0.41 -23.86 -10.43
C ASP A 34 0.05 -22.45 -9.89
N ASP A 35 -1.16 -21.94 -10.16
CA ASP A 35 -1.68 -20.71 -9.57
C ASP A 35 -2.35 -21.02 -8.21
N LEU A 36 -1.52 -21.18 -7.18
CA LEU A 36 -1.96 -21.22 -5.79
C LEU A 36 -2.58 -19.86 -5.43
N MET A 37 -3.92 -19.74 -5.48
CA MET A 37 -4.61 -18.62 -4.83
C MET A 37 -4.16 -18.56 -3.37
N ARG A 38 -3.80 -17.36 -2.89
CA ARG A 38 -3.37 -17.18 -1.50
C ARG A 38 -4.53 -17.57 -0.58
N GLU A 39 -4.22 -17.98 0.65
CA GLU A 39 -5.26 -18.21 1.65
C GLU A 39 -5.82 -16.86 2.14
N VAL A 40 -6.68 -16.25 1.31
CA VAL A 40 -7.31 -14.94 1.56
C VAL A 40 -8.81 -15.06 1.76
N VAL A 41 -9.36 -14.07 2.48
CA VAL A 41 -10.80 -13.86 2.71
C VAL A 41 -11.17 -12.45 2.31
N LEU A 42 -12.41 -12.17 1.90
CA LEU A 42 -12.82 -10.78 1.63
C LEU A 42 -12.61 -9.91 2.88
N LEU A 43 -11.97 -8.74 2.71
CA LEU A 43 -11.73 -7.79 3.79
C LEU A 43 -12.60 -6.57 3.62
N ARG A 44 -13.16 -6.03 4.70
CA ARG A 44 -13.88 -4.75 4.66
C ARG A 44 -12.87 -3.60 4.66
N ASP A 45 -13.23 -2.53 3.96
CA ASP A 45 -12.53 -1.26 4.10
C ASP A 45 -12.77 -0.68 5.50
N VAL A 46 -11.72 -0.16 6.12
CA VAL A 46 -11.74 0.37 7.49
C VAL A 46 -10.91 1.64 7.51
N ASP A 47 -11.55 2.78 7.74
CA ASP A 47 -10.94 4.11 7.60
C ASP A 47 -9.72 4.31 8.52
N THR A 48 -9.70 3.66 9.69
CA THR A 48 -8.62 3.79 10.67
C THR A 48 -7.42 2.89 10.42
N ARG A 49 -7.51 1.93 9.47
CA ARG A 49 -6.45 0.98 9.20
C ARG A 49 -5.75 1.33 7.89
N TRP A 50 -4.44 1.57 7.96
CA TRP A 50 -3.63 1.76 6.77
C TRP A 50 -3.77 0.57 5.80
N SER A 51 -3.81 0.88 4.51
CA SER A 51 -3.93 -0.10 3.42
C SER A 51 -5.23 -0.90 3.40
N SER A 52 -6.25 -0.58 4.22
CA SER A 52 -7.54 -1.30 4.24
C SER A 52 -8.25 -1.27 2.88
N THR A 53 -8.29 -0.11 2.22
CA THR A 53 -8.88 0.04 0.88
C THR A 53 -8.11 -0.80 -0.14
N PHE A 54 -6.78 -0.81 -0.09
CA PHE A 54 -5.95 -1.64 -0.97
C PHE A 54 -6.28 -3.13 -0.78
N LEU A 55 -6.21 -3.62 0.46
CA LEU A 55 -6.45 -5.02 0.79
C LEU A 55 -7.89 -5.46 0.44
N MET A 56 -8.88 -4.59 0.65
CA MET A 56 -10.26 -4.87 0.21
C MET A 56 -10.31 -5.08 -1.30
N ILE A 57 -9.73 -4.18 -2.10
CA ILE A 57 -9.77 -4.27 -3.56
C ILE A 57 -8.97 -5.49 -4.05
N ASP A 58 -7.76 -5.69 -3.52
CA ASP A 58 -6.88 -6.82 -3.85
C ASP A 58 -7.60 -8.15 -3.64
N HIS A 59 -8.20 -8.35 -2.47
CA HIS A 59 -8.94 -9.57 -2.15
C HIS A 59 -10.24 -9.68 -2.92
N LEU A 60 -10.94 -8.58 -3.21
CA LEU A 60 -12.17 -8.61 -4.00
C LEU A 60 -11.89 -9.06 -5.43
N LEU A 61 -10.83 -8.56 -6.06
CA LEU A 61 -10.45 -8.95 -7.42
C LEU A 61 -9.99 -10.41 -7.46
N GLU A 62 -9.21 -10.87 -6.48
CA GLU A 62 -8.77 -12.27 -6.38
C GLU A 62 -9.94 -13.24 -6.16
N LEU A 63 -10.88 -12.87 -5.28
CA LEU A 63 -12.01 -13.72 -4.88
C LEU A 63 -13.28 -13.46 -5.69
N TYR A 64 -13.23 -12.65 -6.76
CA TYR A 64 -14.41 -12.31 -7.52
C TYR A 64 -15.17 -13.52 -8.07
N PRO A 65 -14.53 -14.60 -8.56
CA PRO A 65 -15.26 -15.79 -9.01
C PRO A 65 -16.15 -16.41 -7.91
N ALA A 66 -15.67 -16.40 -6.66
CA ALA A 66 -16.46 -16.87 -5.53
C ALA A 66 -17.62 -15.91 -5.20
N VAL A 67 -17.39 -14.59 -5.36
CA VAL A 67 -18.43 -13.57 -5.19
C VAL A 67 -19.53 -13.71 -6.24
N ASP A 68 -19.15 -13.94 -7.49
CA ASP A 68 -20.07 -14.16 -8.60
C ASP A 68 -20.90 -15.42 -8.39
N GLU A 69 -20.27 -16.53 -7.98
CA GLU A 69 -20.96 -17.78 -7.67
C GLU A 69 -22.04 -17.60 -6.59
N ILE A 70 -21.71 -16.94 -5.46
CA ILE A 70 -22.69 -16.76 -4.38
C ILE A 70 -23.80 -15.77 -4.75
N ALA A 71 -23.51 -14.78 -5.60
CA ALA A 71 -24.49 -13.80 -6.05
C ALA A 71 -25.52 -14.43 -6.99
N ASN A 72 -25.13 -15.45 -7.76
CA ASN A 72 -26.01 -16.20 -8.66
C ASN A 72 -26.94 -17.19 -7.92
N ARG A 73 -26.85 -17.28 -6.58
CA ARG A 73 -27.77 -18.09 -5.77
C ARG A 73 -29.07 -17.33 -5.49
N PRO A 74 -30.25 -17.95 -5.60
CA PRO A 74 -31.54 -17.28 -5.42
C PRO A 74 -31.71 -16.56 -4.07
N GLU A 75 -31.04 -17.02 -3.01
CA GLU A 75 -31.11 -16.40 -1.69
C GLU A 75 -30.33 -15.08 -1.59
N ASN A 76 -29.58 -14.71 -2.63
CA ASN A 76 -28.72 -13.54 -2.69
C ASN A 76 -29.03 -12.63 -3.89
N ASP A 77 -30.26 -12.62 -4.39
CA ASP A 77 -30.69 -11.78 -5.50
C ASP A 77 -30.37 -10.27 -5.30
N ASP A 78 -30.30 -9.80 -4.05
CA ASP A 78 -29.87 -8.43 -3.73
C ASP A 78 -28.43 -8.13 -4.16
N LEU A 79 -27.56 -9.14 -4.23
CA LEU A 79 -26.16 -8.99 -4.65
C LEU A 79 -26.01 -8.77 -6.16
N GLN A 80 -26.96 -9.23 -6.98
CA GLN A 80 -26.91 -9.09 -8.44
C GLN A 80 -26.75 -7.63 -8.86
N SER A 81 -27.47 -6.73 -8.20
CA SER A 81 -27.41 -5.28 -8.46
C SER A 81 -26.06 -4.63 -8.08
N LEU A 82 -25.21 -5.35 -7.34
CA LEU A 82 -23.93 -4.88 -6.82
C LEU A 82 -22.73 -5.50 -7.54
N LEU A 83 -22.94 -6.48 -8.41
CA LEU A 83 -21.89 -7.11 -9.20
C LEU A 83 -21.14 -6.08 -10.05
N LEU A 84 -19.86 -6.37 -10.26
CA LEU A 84 -18.96 -5.50 -10.99
C LEU A 84 -19.15 -5.71 -12.49
N GLU A 85 -19.23 -4.61 -13.22
CA GLU A 85 -19.22 -4.62 -14.68
C GLU A 85 -17.79 -4.76 -15.20
N PRO A 86 -17.55 -5.22 -16.45
CA PRO A 86 -16.20 -5.32 -17.03
C PRO A 86 -15.35 -4.05 -16.87
N PHE A 87 -16.00 -2.87 -16.98
CA PHE A 87 -15.35 -1.58 -16.77
C PHE A 87 -14.87 -1.36 -15.32
N ASP A 88 -15.65 -1.82 -14.33
CA ASP A 88 -15.31 -1.69 -12.91
C ASP A 88 -14.00 -2.42 -12.59
N PHE A 89 -13.73 -3.57 -13.22
CA PHE A 89 -12.49 -4.33 -13.02
C PHE A 89 -11.26 -3.54 -13.47
N GLY A 90 -11.33 -2.87 -14.62
CA GLY A 90 -10.25 -2.03 -15.12
C GLY A 90 -9.92 -0.90 -14.13
N VAL A 91 -10.96 -0.17 -13.70
CA VAL A 91 -10.81 0.93 -12.73
C VAL A 91 -10.26 0.43 -11.40
N LEU A 92 -10.77 -0.69 -10.87
CA LEU A 92 -10.29 -1.27 -9.62
C LEU A 92 -8.86 -1.81 -9.73
N SER A 93 -8.48 -2.35 -10.88
CA SER A 93 -7.11 -2.78 -11.14
C SER A 93 -6.14 -1.60 -11.14
N ASP A 94 -6.50 -0.49 -11.78
CA ASP A 94 -5.69 0.74 -11.78
C ASP A 94 -5.54 1.30 -10.35
N ILE A 95 -6.64 1.38 -9.60
CA ILE A 95 -6.62 1.83 -8.20
C ILE A 95 -5.79 0.88 -7.34
N ARG A 96 -5.93 -0.43 -7.51
CA ARG A 96 -5.13 -1.45 -6.81
C ARG A 96 -3.65 -1.24 -7.09
N PHE A 97 -3.27 -1.03 -8.34
CA PHE A 97 -1.87 -0.84 -8.73
C PHE A 97 -1.29 0.45 -8.11
N PHE A 98 -2.04 1.54 -8.15
CA PHE A 98 -1.69 2.80 -7.48
C PHE A 98 -1.48 2.61 -5.97
N LEU A 99 -2.46 2.01 -5.28
CA LEU A 99 -2.42 1.83 -3.82
C LEU A 99 -1.37 0.81 -3.36
N LYS A 100 -1.06 -0.20 -4.19
CA LYS A 100 -0.01 -1.20 -3.91
C LYS A 100 1.33 -0.55 -3.61
N THR A 101 1.67 0.54 -4.31
CA THR A 101 2.92 1.28 -4.10
C THR A 101 3.07 1.77 -2.65
N PHE A 102 2.00 2.32 -2.07
CA PHE A 102 2.01 2.77 -0.68
C PHE A 102 2.05 1.60 0.30
N HIS A 103 1.31 0.54 0.00
CA HIS A 103 1.31 -0.66 0.85
C HIS A 103 2.69 -1.29 0.93
N LEU A 104 3.42 -1.44 -0.18
CA LEU A 104 4.77 -1.98 -0.20
C LEU A 104 5.74 -1.12 0.62
N VAL A 105 5.70 0.22 0.47
CA VAL A 105 6.55 1.13 1.25
C VAL A 105 6.22 1.03 2.74
N GLN A 106 4.94 0.92 3.10
CA GLN A 106 4.52 0.72 4.48
C GLN A 106 5.00 -0.62 5.04
N GLU A 107 4.91 -1.71 4.29
CA GLU A 107 5.43 -3.02 4.70
C GLU A 107 6.95 -2.97 4.88
N LEU A 108 7.69 -2.35 3.97
CA LEU A 108 9.14 -2.17 4.09
C LEU A 108 9.50 -1.37 5.35
N ALA A 109 8.79 -0.28 5.62
CA ALA A 109 8.99 0.52 6.82
C ALA A 109 8.64 -0.26 8.10
N SER A 110 7.61 -1.10 8.04
CA SER A 110 7.12 -1.86 9.21
C SER A 110 7.92 -3.14 9.46
N ALA A 111 8.56 -3.71 8.45
CA ALA A 111 9.40 -4.90 8.56
C ALA A 111 10.75 -4.62 9.25
N GLN A 112 11.15 -3.35 9.36
CA GLN A 112 12.33 -2.92 10.10
C GLN A 112 12.03 -2.85 11.61
N ILE A 113 11.75 -4.01 12.19
CA ILE A 113 11.25 -4.16 13.58
C ILE A 113 12.32 -3.90 14.65
N GLU A 114 13.60 -3.76 14.29
CA GLU A 114 14.69 -3.58 15.29
C GLU A 114 15.65 -2.41 15.00
N THR A 115 15.55 -1.75 13.85
CA THR A 115 16.46 -0.65 13.44
C THR A 115 15.76 0.70 13.46
N PRO A 116 16.46 1.81 13.79
CA PRO A 116 15.86 3.14 13.80
C PRO A 116 15.23 3.48 12.44
N CYS A 117 13.90 3.41 12.36
CA CYS A 117 13.10 3.68 11.17
C CYS A 117 13.42 5.06 10.55
N LEU A 118 13.95 6.01 11.34
CA LEU A 118 14.34 7.34 10.88
C LEU A 118 15.39 7.30 9.76
N ALA A 119 16.33 6.35 9.76
CA ALA A 119 17.42 6.30 8.78
C ALA A 119 16.95 5.97 7.36
N ILE A 120 15.82 5.26 7.24
CA ILE A 120 15.31 4.75 5.95
C ILE A 120 14.12 5.55 5.42
N VAL A 121 13.52 6.42 6.24
CA VAL A 121 12.32 7.20 5.86
C VAL A 121 12.58 8.11 4.66
N LEU A 122 13.68 8.85 4.65
CA LEU A 122 14.02 9.74 3.53
C LEU A 122 14.29 8.96 2.23
N PRO A 123 15.11 7.88 2.22
CA PRO A 123 15.23 6.99 1.08
C PRO A 123 13.89 6.41 0.59
N LEU A 124 13.03 5.96 1.49
CA LEU A 124 11.71 5.42 1.13
C LEU A 124 10.81 6.47 0.50
N TYR A 125 10.84 7.72 0.96
CA TYR A 125 10.11 8.81 0.30
C TYR A 125 10.63 9.07 -1.11
N GLU A 126 11.94 9.07 -1.33
CA GLU A 126 12.51 9.28 -2.67
C GLU A 126 12.12 8.14 -3.63
N GLN A 127 12.19 6.90 -3.17
CA GLN A 127 11.74 5.75 -3.94
C GLN A 127 10.23 5.83 -4.25
N LEU A 128 9.41 6.23 -3.26
CA LEU A 128 7.98 6.40 -3.44
C LEU A 128 7.66 7.51 -4.47
N ILE A 129 8.36 8.64 -4.40
CA ILE A 129 8.24 9.74 -5.37
C ILE A 129 8.59 9.25 -6.78
N ALA A 130 9.69 8.51 -6.94
CA ALA A 130 10.11 7.97 -8.23
C ALA A 130 9.04 7.02 -8.81
N ASN A 131 8.53 6.09 -7.99
CA ASN A 131 7.48 5.17 -8.40
C ASN A 131 6.18 5.89 -8.79
N LEU A 132 5.77 6.91 -8.04
CA LEU A 132 4.58 7.69 -8.34
C LEU A 132 4.71 8.49 -9.64
N ARG A 133 5.91 9.02 -9.94
CA ARG A 133 6.16 9.69 -11.23
C ARG A 133 6.04 8.73 -12.41
N LEU A 134 6.54 7.50 -12.28
CA LEU A 134 6.37 6.47 -13.31
C LEU A 134 4.89 6.08 -13.45
N LEU A 135 4.19 5.90 -12.33
CA LEU A 135 2.77 5.57 -12.31
C LEU A 135 1.89 6.63 -12.95
N LYS A 136 2.23 7.91 -12.82
CA LYS A 136 1.49 9.00 -13.46
C LYS A 136 1.40 8.82 -14.98
N ASN A 137 2.47 8.33 -15.60
CA ASN A 137 2.50 8.06 -17.04
C ASN A 137 1.70 6.78 -17.40
N ALA A 138 1.75 5.78 -16.52
CA ALA A 138 1.05 4.51 -16.74
C ALA A 138 -0.47 4.60 -16.49
N LEU A 139 -0.90 5.47 -15.57
CA LEU A 139 -2.29 5.61 -15.10
C LEU A 139 -2.77 7.06 -15.28
N PRO A 140 -2.94 7.54 -16.53
CA PRO A 140 -3.29 8.94 -16.80
C PRO A 140 -4.61 9.35 -16.14
N ASN A 141 -5.58 8.43 -16.04
CA ASN A 141 -6.87 8.65 -15.38
C ASN A 141 -6.74 8.90 -13.86
N LEU A 142 -5.63 8.49 -13.24
CA LEU A 142 -5.33 8.74 -11.83
C LEU A 142 -4.33 9.88 -11.62
N SER A 143 -3.97 10.64 -12.67
CA SER A 143 -2.94 11.69 -12.59
C SER A 143 -3.18 12.69 -11.46
N HIS A 144 -4.42 13.17 -11.32
CA HIS A 144 -4.78 14.12 -10.26
C HIS A 144 -4.59 13.52 -8.85
N ALA A 145 -4.96 12.25 -8.66
CA ALA A 145 -4.78 11.56 -7.39
C ALA A 145 -3.29 11.34 -7.08
N ILE A 146 -2.50 10.99 -8.10
CA ILE A 146 -1.05 10.80 -7.99
C ILE A 146 -0.34 12.12 -7.67
N GLU A 147 -0.73 13.22 -8.31
CA GLU A 147 -0.22 14.56 -8.01
C GLU A 147 -0.52 14.99 -6.57
N SER A 148 -1.76 14.77 -6.13
CA SER A 148 -2.17 15.05 -4.75
C SER A 148 -1.35 14.24 -3.75
N ALA A 149 -1.08 12.97 -4.05
CA ALA A 149 -0.23 12.12 -3.22
C ALA A 149 1.23 12.60 -3.21
N LEU A 150 1.78 12.96 -4.36
CA LEU A 150 3.13 13.53 -4.47
C LEU A 150 3.27 14.81 -3.63
N GLN A 151 2.31 15.74 -3.73
CA GLN A 151 2.30 16.96 -2.92
C GLN A 151 2.35 16.63 -1.42
N LYS A 152 1.56 15.65 -0.99
CA LYS A 152 1.55 15.24 0.42
C LYS A 152 2.86 14.61 0.87
N ILE A 153 3.49 13.81 0.01
CA ILE A 153 4.80 13.21 0.31
C ILE A 153 5.89 14.26 0.41
N TYR A 154 5.92 15.26 -0.48
CA TYR A 154 6.88 16.38 -0.37
C TYR A 154 6.70 17.14 0.94
N GLU A 155 5.45 17.44 1.34
CA GLU A 155 5.17 18.09 2.63
C GLU A 155 5.77 17.31 3.82
N TYR A 156 5.63 15.99 3.84
CA TYR A 156 6.22 15.15 4.90
C TYR A 156 7.73 15.01 4.78
N GLN A 157 8.27 14.95 3.56
CA GLN A 157 9.70 14.92 3.32
C GLN A 157 10.38 16.19 3.83
N ASP A 158 9.77 17.36 3.58
CA ASP A 158 10.27 18.66 4.05
C ASP A 158 10.25 18.73 5.58
N LYS A 159 9.18 18.23 6.22
CA LYS A 159 9.13 18.10 7.69
C LYS A 159 10.26 17.22 8.22
N CYS A 160 10.53 16.09 7.58
CA CYS A 160 11.64 15.22 7.98
C CYS A 160 12.98 15.94 7.85
N ARG A 161 13.19 16.67 6.74
CA ARG A 161 14.41 17.44 6.46
C ARG A 161 14.61 18.62 7.41
N SER A 162 13.54 19.17 7.99
CA SER A 162 13.60 20.27 8.97
C SER A 162 14.17 19.87 10.33
N THR A 163 14.36 18.57 10.60
CA THR A 163 14.89 18.08 11.88
C THR A 163 16.19 17.31 11.68
N ASN A 164 17.18 17.54 12.55
CA ASN A 164 18.48 16.88 12.47
C ASN A 164 18.44 15.40 12.88
N MET A 165 17.34 14.94 13.49
CA MET A 165 17.17 13.56 13.96
C MET A 165 17.27 12.53 12.83
N TYR A 166 16.71 12.82 11.65
CA TYR A 166 16.79 11.92 10.49
C TYR A 166 18.23 11.82 10.00
N SER A 167 18.91 12.96 9.83
CA SER A 167 20.32 12.98 9.43
C SER A 167 21.24 12.27 10.41
N PHE A 168 20.99 12.45 11.72
CA PHE A 168 21.72 11.76 12.76
C PHE A 168 21.48 10.25 12.75
N ALA A 169 20.22 9.81 12.59
CA ALA A 169 19.90 8.39 12.45
C ALA A 169 20.57 7.75 11.22
N MET A 170 20.59 8.46 10.09
CA MET A 170 21.29 8.02 8.88
C MET A 170 22.80 7.91 9.09
N PHE A 171 23.39 8.85 9.81
CA PHE A 171 24.81 8.84 10.14
C PHE A 171 25.20 7.66 11.04
N ILE A 172 24.42 7.39 12.08
CA ILE A 172 24.65 6.26 12.99
C ILE A 172 24.47 4.92 12.27
N ASN A 173 23.56 4.86 11.29
CA ASN A 173 23.29 3.62 10.57
C ASN A 173 24.53 3.19 9.75
N PRO A 174 25.19 2.05 10.08
CA PRO A 174 26.42 1.61 9.43
C PRO A 174 26.26 1.32 7.93
N THR A 175 25.04 1.06 7.46
CA THR A 175 24.74 0.80 6.05
C THR A 175 24.53 2.06 5.22
N CYS A 176 24.22 3.21 5.86
CA CYS A 176 24.03 4.50 5.17
C CYS A 176 25.22 5.46 5.39
N LYS A 177 25.65 5.65 6.65
CA LYS A 177 26.69 6.60 7.07
C LYS A 177 26.52 7.99 6.41
N LEU A 178 27.60 8.57 5.88
CA LEU A 178 27.61 9.88 5.21
C LEU A 178 27.32 9.81 3.71
N LYS A 179 27.34 8.63 3.08
CA LYS A 179 27.21 8.50 1.62
C LYS A 179 25.92 9.13 1.10
N TRP A 180 24.81 8.86 1.77
CA TRP A 180 23.53 9.43 1.37
C TRP A 180 23.48 10.96 1.51
N ILE A 181 24.08 11.52 2.57
CA ILE A 181 24.12 12.97 2.81
C ILE A 181 24.95 13.66 1.72
N ASP A 182 26.08 13.07 1.33
CA ASP A 182 26.97 13.62 0.31
C ASP A 182 26.38 13.50 -1.11
N GLU A 183 25.55 12.49 -1.38
CA GLU A 183 24.91 12.25 -2.68
C GLU A 183 23.61 13.04 -2.89
N HIS A 184 22.88 13.39 -1.83
CA HIS A 184 21.49 13.89 -1.93
C HIS A 184 21.24 15.28 -1.34
N ARG A 185 22.20 15.88 -0.62
CA ARG A 185 22.09 17.28 -0.13
C ARG A 185 22.97 18.24 -0.93
N THR A 186 22.54 19.50 -1.02
CA THR A 186 23.41 20.59 -1.49
C THR A 186 24.61 20.72 -0.56
N GLN A 187 25.77 21.13 -1.10
CA GLN A 187 27.03 21.23 -0.33
C GLN A 187 26.86 22.03 0.97
N GLU A 188 26.12 23.15 0.92
CA GLU A 188 25.86 24.01 2.08
C GLU A 188 25.04 23.31 3.17
N SER A 189 23.99 22.58 2.78
CA SER A 189 23.16 21.82 3.72
C SER A 189 23.91 20.61 4.31
N ALA A 190 24.77 19.95 3.51
CA ALA A 190 25.59 18.85 3.99
C ALA A 190 26.59 19.29 5.07
N VAL A 191 27.21 20.47 4.92
CA VAL A 191 28.12 21.04 5.92
C VAL A 191 27.39 21.34 7.23
N GLN A 192 26.25 22.03 7.17
CA GLN A 192 25.43 22.34 8.35
C GLN A 192 24.97 21.07 9.08
N THR A 193 24.63 20.03 8.32
CA THR A 193 24.24 18.72 8.88
C THR A 193 25.41 18.04 9.61
N LYS A 194 26.61 18.09 9.03
CA LYS A 194 27.82 17.52 9.63
C LYS A 194 28.21 18.24 10.92
N GLU A 195 28.09 19.57 10.95
CA GLU A 195 28.33 20.36 12.17
C GLU A 195 27.31 20.06 13.26
N ALA A 196 26.01 19.99 12.94
CA ALA A 196 24.97 19.61 13.91
C ALA A 196 25.17 18.19 14.49
N ILE A 197 25.63 17.24 13.67
CA ILE A 197 25.98 15.88 14.14
C ILE A 197 27.17 15.93 15.10
N LYS A 198 28.22 16.72 14.80
CA LYS A 198 29.37 16.89 15.68
C LYS A 198 28.95 17.48 17.03
N GLU A 199 28.13 18.52 17.04
CA GLU A 199 27.61 19.12 18.27
C GLU A 199 26.84 18.10 19.13
N MET A 200 25.98 17.28 18.52
CA MET A 200 25.24 16.23 19.26
C MET A 200 26.17 15.15 19.86
N VAL A 201 27.24 14.77 19.16
CA VAL A 201 28.21 13.78 19.66
C VAL A 201 29.09 14.36 20.76
N CYS A 202 29.48 15.63 20.67
CA CYS A 202 30.35 16.29 21.65
C CYS A 202 29.67 16.64 22.99
N ILE A 203 28.33 16.58 23.06
CA ILE A 203 27.55 16.83 24.29
C ILE A 203 27.33 15.52 25.10
N SER A 204 27.71 14.36 24.55
CA SER A 204 27.59 13.03 25.17
C SER A 204 28.87 12.60 25.89
#